data_AF-A0A382JRU6-F1
#
_entry.id   AF-A0A382JRU6-F1
#
_cell.length_a   1.000
_cell.length_b   1.000
_cell.length_c   1.000
_cell.angle_alpha   90.00
_cell.angle_beta   90.00
_cell.angle_gamma   90.00
#
_symmetry.space_group_name_H-M   'P 1'
#
loop_
_entity.id
_entity.type
_entity.pdbx_description
1 polymer ?
#
loop_
_entity_poly.entity_id
_entity_poly.type
_entity_poly.pdbx_seq_one_letter_code
_entity_poly.pdbx_strand_id
1 'polypeptide(L)'
;MLISFGLAQNLFPILGGQRSGTSVFTFLNIGVSARAVGMGESVVALNQDASSVYYNPAAIAQLDKTDISLSQIQWPADINYD
;
A
#
# COMPACT_ATOMS: atom_id res chain seq x y z
N MET A 1 38.40 4.31 42.53
CA MET A 1 38.45 3.00 41.87
C MET A 1 37.02 2.47 41.78
N LEU A 2 36.41 2.53 40.59
CA LEU A 2 35.55 1.48 40.02
C LEU A 2 34.94 2.01 38.71
N ILE A 3 35.39 1.39 37.62
CA ILE A 3 35.12 1.72 36.23
C ILE A 3 33.84 1.00 35.82
N SER A 4 32.94 1.72 35.16
CA SER A 4 31.73 1.18 34.54
C SER A 4 32.10 0.31 33.33
N PHE A 5 31.60 -0.94 33.28
CA PHE A 5 31.68 -1.81 32.10
C PHE A 5 30.32 -2.49 31.90
N GLY A 6 29.44 -1.83 31.14
CA GLY A 6 28.20 -2.42 30.61
C GLY A 6 28.38 -2.72 29.12
N LEU A 7 29.18 -3.72 28.76
CA LEU A 7 29.27 -4.23 27.40
C LEU A 7 28.11 -5.21 27.16
N ALA A 8 26.93 -4.68 26.87
CA ALA A 8 25.85 -5.43 26.24
C ALA A 8 25.45 -4.71 24.95
N GLN A 9 26.37 -4.69 23.97
CA GLN A 9 26.08 -4.20 22.63
C GLN A 9 25.85 -5.40 21.71
N ASN A 10 24.57 -5.66 21.43
CA ASN A 10 24.02 -6.38 20.27
C ASN A 10 24.90 -7.49 19.66
N LEU A 11 24.80 -8.71 20.22
CA LEU A 11 25.49 -9.91 19.71
C LEU A 11 25.05 -10.31 18.28
N PHE A 12 23.88 -9.84 17.82
CA PHE A 12 23.38 -10.10 16.47
C PHE A 12 23.08 -8.79 15.74
N PRO A 13 23.66 -8.57 14.55
CA PRO A 13 23.30 -7.44 13.71
C PRO A 13 21.85 -7.56 13.22
N ILE A 14 21.10 -6.45 13.25
CA ILE A 14 19.74 -6.37 12.69
C ILE A 14 19.85 -6.36 11.16
N LEU A 15 19.87 -7.54 10.54
CA LEU A 15 19.84 -7.69 9.09
C LEU A 15 18.42 -7.43 8.58
N GLY A 16 18.10 -6.16 8.30
CA GLY A 16 16.83 -5.83 7.65
C GLY A 16 16.27 -4.45 7.93
N GLY A 17 16.78 -3.73 8.95
CA GLY A 17 16.23 -2.42 9.34
C GLY A 17 16.26 -1.34 8.24
N GLN A 18 17.06 -1.53 7.19
CA GLN A 18 17.16 -0.60 6.06
C GLN A 18 16.90 -1.25 4.69
N ARG A 19 16.43 -2.49 4.63
CA ARG A 19 16.14 -3.16 3.35
C ARG A 19 14.70 -2.89 2.91
N SER A 20 14.43 -1.64 2.50
CA SER A 20 13.20 -1.34 1.77
C SER A 20 13.29 -1.94 0.37
N GLY A 21 12.23 -2.61 -0.09
CA GLY A 21 12.20 -3.18 -1.43
C GLY A 21 12.14 -2.07 -2.48
N THR A 22 13.14 -2.00 -3.35
CA THR A 22 13.12 -1.07 -4.50
C THR A 22 12.27 -1.67 -5.61
N SER A 23 11.21 -0.97 -6.00
CA SER A 23 10.37 -1.31 -7.17
C SER A 23 10.45 -0.17 -8.19
N VAL A 24 10.36 -0.52 -9.48
CA VAL A 24 10.30 0.47 -10.58
C VAL A 24 8.91 1.10 -10.66
N PHE A 25 7.87 0.42 -10.18
CA PHE A 25 6.47 0.82 -10.33
C PHE A 25 5.85 1.24 -8.98
N THR A 26 6.47 2.20 -8.29
CA THR A 26 6.00 2.68 -6.97
C THR A 26 4.63 3.36 -7.02
N PHE A 27 4.21 3.87 -8.18
CA PHE A 27 2.89 4.47 -8.37
C PHE A 27 1.74 3.47 -8.18
N LEU A 28 1.98 2.16 -8.26
CA LEU A 28 0.96 1.15 -7.97
C LEU A 28 0.48 1.16 -6.51
N ASN A 29 1.23 1.81 -5.62
CA ASN A 29 0.79 2.03 -4.24
C ASN A 29 -0.13 3.26 -4.11
N ILE A 30 -0.40 4.00 -5.19
CA ILE A 30 -1.37 5.09 -5.18
C ILE A 30 -2.75 4.46 -5.38
N GLY A 31 -3.57 4.47 -4.34
CA GLY A 31 -4.93 3.93 -4.39
C GLY A 31 -5.80 4.65 -5.43
N VAL A 32 -6.55 3.87 -6.20
CA VAL A 32 -7.38 4.38 -7.32
C VAL A 32 -8.82 4.70 -6.93
N SER A 33 -9.23 4.42 -5.69
CA SER A 33 -10.60 4.71 -5.24
C SER A 33 -10.64 5.42 -3.89
N ALA A 34 -11.39 6.51 -3.83
CA ALA A 34 -11.55 7.28 -2.60
C ALA A 34 -12.15 6.44 -1.46
N ARG A 35 -13.04 5.49 -1.79
CA ARG A 35 -13.63 4.55 -0.84
C ARG A 35 -12.59 3.60 -0.27
N ALA A 36 -11.76 2.97 -1.11
CA ALA A 36 -10.74 2.06 -0.63
C ALA A 36 -9.68 2.79 0.20
N VAL A 37 -9.24 3.97 -0.26
CA VAL A 37 -8.31 4.83 0.48
C VAL A 37 -8.88 5.24 1.83
N GLY A 38 -10.17 5.58 1.92
CA GLY A 38 -10.86 5.88 3.18
C GLY A 38 -10.92 4.71 4.16
N MET A 39 -10.82 3.47 3.67
CA MET A 39 -10.69 2.25 4.48
C MET A 39 -9.22 1.85 4.73
N GLY A 40 -8.25 2.70 4.40
CA GLY A 40 -6.82 2.37 4.50
C GLY A 40 -6.40 1.25 3.54
N GLU A 41 -7.00 1.20 2.35
CA GLU A 41 -6.74 0.21 1.28
C GLU A 41 -7.04 -1.25 1.68
N SER A 42 -7.80 -1.45 2.75
CA SER A 42 -8.14 -2.78 3.30
C SER A 42 -9.34 -3.44 2.60
N VAL A 43 -9.34 -3.47 1.27
CA VAL A 43 -10.53 -3.84 0.47
C VAL A 43 -10.43 -5.14 -0.34
N VAL A 44 -9.39 -5.95 -0.13
CA VAL A 44 -9.10 -7.14 -0.96
C VAL A 44 -10.26 -8.16 -1.01
N ALA A 45 -11.01 -8.30 0.09
CA ALA A 45 -12.16 -9.19 0.19
C ALA A 45 -13.50 -8.51 -0.15
N LEU A 46 -13.50 -7.20 -0.44
CA LEU A 46 -14.71 -6.44 -0.75
C LEU A 46 -14.89 -6.34 -2.27
N ASN A 47 -16.01 -6.87 -2.75
CA ASN A 47 -16.42 -6.91 -4.15
C ASN A 47 -17.64 -5.99 -4.38
N GLN A 48 -17.41 -4.68 -4.39
CA GLN A 48 -18.50 -3.68 -4.35
C GLN A 48 -18.73 -2.96 -5.69
N ASP A 49 -17.66 -2.68 -6.44
CA ASP A 49 -17.70 -1.93 -7.69
C ASP A 49 -16.50 -2.26 -8.59
N ALA A 50 -16.43 -1.64 -9.77
CA ALA A 50 -15.34 -1.83 -10.72
C ALA A 50 -13.94 -1.52 -10.16
N SER A 51 -13.82 -0.68 -9.12
CA SER A 51 -12.52 -0.34 -8.52
C SER A 51 -11.93 -1.49 -7.69
N SER A 52 -12.76 -2.45 -7.24
CA SER A 52 -12.30 -3.67 -6.55
C SER A 52 -11.31 -4.50 -7.38
N VAL A 53 -11.39 -4.41 -8.72
CA VAL A 53 -10.51 -5.14 -9.64
C VAL A 53 -9.04 -4.72 -9.48
N TYR A 54 -8.78 -3.46 -9.12
CA TYR A 54 -7.43 -2.95 -8.86
C TYR A 54 -6.75 -3.68 -7.69
N TYR A 55 -7.53 -4.04 -6.67
CA TYR A 55 -7.04 -4.68 -5.45
C TYR A 55 -7.11 -6.21 -5.53
N ASN A 56 -8.09 -6.76 -6.26
CA ASN A 56 -8.29 -8.19 -6.44
C ASN A 56 -8.91 -8.49 -7.82
N PRO A 57 -8.11 -8.95 -8.80
CA PRO A 57 -8.61 -9.27 -10.13
C PRO A 57 -9.70 -10.36 -10.14
N ALA A 58 -9.73 -11.25 -9.15
CA ALA A 58 -10.78 -12.27 -9.03
C ALA A 58 -12.16 -11.68 -8.69
N ALA A 59 -12.23 -10.42 -8.23
CA ALA A 59 -13.48 -9.72 -7.98
C ALA A 59 -14.33 -9.54 -9.26
N ILE A 60 -13.73 -9.56 -10.46
CA ILE A 60 -14.46 -9.48 -11.73
C ILE A 60 -15.54 -10.56 -11.83
N ALA A 61 -15.24 -11.78 -11.38
CA ALA A 61 -16.17 -12.91 -11.46
C ALA A 61 -17.40 -12.75 -10.54
N GLN A 62 -17.39 -11.78 -9.63
CA GLN A 62 -18.44 -11.51 -8.66
C GLN A 62 -19.27 -10.27 -9.00
N LEU A 63 -18.98 -9.59 -10.11
CA LEU A 63 -19.76 -8.45 -10.58
C LEU A 63 -21.00 -8.95 -11.34
N ASP A 64 -22.19 -8.59 -10.86
CA ASP A 64 -23.46 -9.01 -11.46
C ASP A 64 -23.79 -8.29 -12.78
N LYS A 65 -23.22 -7.09 -12.97
CA LYS A 65 -23.49 -6.18 -14.09
C LYS A 65 -22.21 -5.49 -14.53
N THR A 66 -22.26 -4.87 -15.71
CA THR A 66 -21.20 -3.98 -16.15
C THR A 66 -21.17 -2.72 -15.28
N ASP A 67 -20.07 -2.56 -14.54
CA ASP A 67 -19.77 -1.35 -13.78
C ASP A 67 -18.64 -0.55 -14.44
N ILE A 68 -18.74 0.77 -14.34
CA ILE A 68 -17.74 1.72 -14.83
C ILE A 68 -17.39 2.66 -13.68
N SER A 69 -16.10 2.80 -13.38
CA SER A 69 -15.59 3.71 -12.36
C SER A 69 -14.55 4.65 -12.97
N LEU A 70 -14.65 5.94 -12.64
CA LEU A 70 -13.68 6.96 -13.02
C LEU A 70 -13.17 7.64 -11.75
N SER A 71 -11.87 7.86 -11.69
CA SER A 71 -11.18 8.49 -10.57
C SER A 71 -10.24 9.57 -11.08
N GLN A 72 -10.12 10.65 -10.33
CA GLN A 72 -9.09 11.68 -10.51
C GLN A 72 -8.50 11.94 -9.13
N ILE A 73 -7.17 11.92 -9.01
CA ILE A 73 -6.47 12.01 -7.74
C ILE A 73 -5.47 13.16 -7.82
N GLN A 74 -5.72 14.20 -7.03
CA GLN A 74 -4.74 15.26 -6.80
C GLN A 74 -3.76 14.78 -5.72
N TRP A 75 -2.54 14.45 -6.13
CA TRP A 75 -1.45 14.16 -5.23
C TRP A 75 -0.75 15.46 -4.79
N PRO A 76 -0.07 15.47 -3.62
CA PRO A 76 0.75 16.60 -3.20
C PRO A 76 1.79 17.00 -4.26
N ALA A 77 2.26 18.24 -4.17
CA ALA A 77 3.15 18.86 -5.17
C ALA A 77 2.51 19.02 -6.56
N ASP A 78 1.20 19.30 -6.59
CA ASP A 78 0.43 19.61 -7.80
C ASP A 78 0.48 18.50 -8.87
N ILE A 79 0.61 17.25 -8.44
CA ILE A 79 0.62 16.08 -9.31
C ILE A 79 -0.82 15.61 -9.53
N ASN A 80 -1.24 15.50 -10.79
CA ASN A 80 -2.53 14.93 -11.18
C ASN A 80 -2.32 13.48 -11.61
N TYR A 81 -3.06 12.56 -10.98
CA TYR A 81 -3.06 11.13 -11.28
C TYR A 81 -4.46 10.72 -11.73
N ASP A 82 -4.57 10.33 -12.99
CA ASP A 82 -5.81 10.01 -13.70
C ASP A 82 -5.82 8.55 -14.19
#